data_AF-T0UNE3-F1
#
_entry.id   AF-T0UNE3-F1
#
_cell.length_a   1.000
_cell.length_b   1.000
_cell.length_c   1.000
_cell.angle_alpha   90.00
_cell.angle_beta   90.00
_cell.angle_gamma   90.00
#
_symmetry.space_group_name_H-M   'P 1'
#
loop_
_entity.id
_entity.type
_entity.pdbx_description
1 polymer ?
#
loop_
_entity_poly.entity_id
_entity_poly.type
_entity_poly.pdbx_seq_one_letter_code
_entity_poly.pdbx_strand_id
1 'polypeptide(L)' 'MIKRPLHLSHDFLAEVLDDGAVAVDATMGNGNDTAFLAQHAKKFTLLMCKNKH' A
#
# COMPACT_ATOMS: atom_id res chain seq x y z
N MET A 1 16.43 16.78 -4.67
CA MET A 1 15.60 16.42 -5.85
C MET A 1 14.16 16.27 -5.36
N ILE A 2 13.16 16.88 -6.01
CA ILE A 2 11.76 16.72 -5.61
C ILE A 2 11.33 15.27 -5.83
N LYS A 3 10.71 14.66 -4.81
CA LYS A 3 10.19 13.29 -4.90
C LYS A 3 8.95 13.27 -5.79
N ARG A 4 8.83 12.23 -6.62
CA ARG A 4 7.59 11.98 -7.37
C ARG A 4 6.46 11.63 -6.38
N PRO A 5 5.20 11.96 -6.69
CA PRO A 5 4.07 11.70 -5.79
C PRO A 5 4.01 10.27 -5.24
N LEU A 6 4.26 9.27 -6.10
CA LEU A 6 4.25 7.84 -5.69
C LEU A 6 5.32 7.51 -4.64
N HIS A 7 6.52 8.07 -4.79
CA HIS A 7 7.59 7.83 -3.83
C HIS A 7 7.28 8.53 -2.51
N LEU A 8 6.75 9.76 -2.58
CA LEU A 8 6.34 10.51 -1.40
C LEU A 8 5.23 9.78 -0.62
N SER A 9 4.26 9.16 -1.29
CA SER A 9 3.23 8.35 -0.61
C SER A 9 3.81 7.12 0.06
N HIS A 10 4.78 6.45 -0.56
CA HIS A 10 5.46 5.31 0.07
C HIS A 10 6.27 5.74 1.29
N ASP A 11 7.01 6.85 1.20
CA ASP A 11 7.74 7.40 2.35
C ASP A 11 6.78 7.73 3.52
N PHE A 12 5.68 8.43 3.21
CA PHE A 12 4.68 8.80 4.19
C PHE A 12 4.07 7.59 4.91
N LEU A 13 3.77 6.52 4.17
CA LEU A 13 3.23 5.29 4.76
C LEU A 13 4.31 4.56 5.59
N ALA A 14 5.55 4.51 5.12
CA ALA A 14 6.64 3.84 5.83
C ALA A 14 6.95 4.48 7.20
N GLU A 15 6.68 5.78 7.39
CA GLU A 15 6.87 6.47 8.67
C GLU A 15 5.94 5.97 9.79
N VAL A 16 4.82 5.33 9.44
CA VAL A 16 3.78 4.92 10.41
C VAL A 16 3.47 3.42 10.39
N LEU A 17 3.98 2.69 9.40
CA LEU A 17 3.83 1.24 9.31
C LEU A 17 4.88 0.53 10.18
N ASP A 18 4.40 -0.42 10.98
CA ASP A 18 5.23 -1.25 11.83
C ASP A 18 4.70 -2.70 11.90
N ASP A 19 5.36 -3.55 12.68
CA ASP A 19 4.99 -4.95 12.88
C ASP A 19 3.66 -5.13 13.62
N GLY A 20 3.00 -4.06 14.08
CA GLY A 20 1.65 -4.08 14.62
C GLY A 20 0.58 -3.62 13.64
N ALA A 21 0.99 -2.96 12.54
CA ALA A 21 0.09 -2.28 11.64
C ALA A 21 -0.80 -3.24 10.82
N VAL A 22 -2.04 -2.78 10.58
CA VAL A 22 -2.98 -3.39 9.65
C VAL A 22 -3.21 -2.42 8.50
N ALA A 23 -2.77 -2.78 7.30
CA ALA A 23 -2.91 -1.96 6.10
C ALA A 23 -4.06 -2.45 5.20
N VAL A 24 -4.68 -1.54 4.46
CA VAL A 24 -5.71 -1.87 3.46
C VAL A 24 -5.33 -1.25 2.12
N ASP A 25 -5.08 -2.11 1.11
CA ASP A 25 -4.97 -1.67 -0.28
C ASP A 25 -6.37 -1.63 -0.90
N ALA A 26 -6.91 -0.41 -1.05
CA ALA A 26 -8.25 -0.19 -1.58
C ALA A 26 -8.34 -0.36 -3.11
N THR A 27 -7.21 -0.40 -3.82
CA THR A 27 -7.15 -0.29 -5.28
C THR A 27 -6.05 -1.16 -5.88
N MET A 28 -5.98 -2.44 -5.50
CA MET A 28 -4.81 -3.30 -5.79
C MET A 28 -4.31 -3.20 -7.23
N GLY A 29 -5.18 -3.20 -8.24
CA GLY A 29 -4.77 -3.11 -9.64
C GLY A 29 -3.74 -4.19 -9.99
N ASN A 30 -2.52 -3.79 -10.36
CA ASN A 30 -1.40 -4.70 -10.65
C ASN A 30 -0.64 -5.19 -9.39
N GLY A 31 -1.01 -4.72 -8.20
CA GLY A 31 -0.47 -5.16 -6.91
C GLY A 31 0.78 -4.41 -6.44
N ASN A 32 1.19 -3.32 -7.09
CA ASN A 32 2.40 -2.59 -6.69
C ASN A 32 2.33 -2.06 -5.24
N ASP A 33 1.22 -1.45 -4.86
CA ASP A 33 1.05 -0.91 -3.51
C ASP A 33 0.85 -2.03 -2.48
N THR A 34 0.13 -3.09 -2.83
CA THR A 34 0.05 -4.31 -2.01
C THR A 34 1.45 -4.89 -1.74
N ALA A 35 2.32 -4.97 -2.74
CA ALA A 35 3.69 -5.48 -2.56
C ALA A 35 4.53 -4.58 -1.65
N PHE A 36 4.33 -3.26 -1.71
CA PHE A 36 4.95 -2.31 -0.79
C PHE A 36 4.42 -2.51 0.65
N LEU A 37 3.10 -2.57 0.83
CA LEU A 37 2.48 -2.75 2.15
C LEU A 37 2.87 -4.08 2.80
N ALA A 38 2.98 -5.16 2.01
CA ALA A 38 3.39 -6.47 2.50
C ALA A 38 4.82 -6.50 3.07
N GLN A 39 5.69 -5.57 2.66
CA GLN A 39 7.05 -5.45 3.20
C GLN A 39 7.12 -4.67 4.52
N HIS A 40 6.08 -3.88 4.82
CA HIS A 40 6.12 -2.90 5.93
C HIS A 40 5.04 -3.13 6.99
N ALA A 41 3.98 -3.89 6.70
CA ALA A 41 2.88 -4.17 7.63
C ALA A 41 2.77 -5.67 7.93
N LYS A 42 2.50 -6.01 9.19
CA LYS A 42 2.28 -7.42 9.61
C LYS A 42 1.07 -8.07 8.98
N LYS A 43 0.00 -7.28 8.77
CA LYS A 43 -1.23 -7.77 8.14
C LYS A 43 -1.71 -6.75 7.13
N PHE A 44 -2.07 -7.23 5.95
CA PHE A 44 -2.71 -6.41 4.94
C PHE A 44 -3.97 -7.09 4.40
N THR A 45 -4.94 -6.29 3.99
CA THR A 45 -6.14 -6.76 3.28
C THR A 45 -6.25 -5.99 1.98
N LEU A 46 -6.67 -6.68 0.93
CA LEU A 46 -6.79 -6.11 -0.41
C LEU A 46 -8.26 -6.09 -0.84
N LEU A 47 -8.71 -4.95 -1.35
CA LEU A 47 -10.02 -4.81 -1.96
C LEU A 47 -9.89 -4.99 -3.46
N MET A 48 -10.37 -6.13 -3.97
CA MET A 48 -10.47 -6.34 -5.41
C MET A 48 -11.72 -5.63 -5.90
N CYS A 49 -11.53 -4.46 -6.51
CA CYS A 49 -12.57 -3.90 -7.37
C CYS A 49 -12.68 -4.81 -8.60
N LYS A 50 -13.55 -5.83 -8.52
CA LYS A 50 -14.02 -6.51 -9.72
C LYS A 50 -14.94 -5.55 -10.42
N ASN A 51 -14.52 -5.04 -11.59
CA ASN A 51 -15.45 -4.39 -12.50
C ASN A 51 -16.61 -5.37 -12.74
N LYS A 52 -17.80 -5.01 -12.26
CA LYS A 52 -19.04 -5.67 -12.67
C LYS A 52 -19.24 -5.31 -14.14
N HIS A 53 -18.77 -6.17 -15.03
CA HIS A 53 -19.30 -6.28 -16.38
C HIS A 53 -20.28 -7.46 -16.39
#